data_AF-A0A0V0GMR0-F1
#
_entry.id   AF-A0A0V0GMR0-F1
#
_cell.length_a   1.000
_cell.length_b   1.000
_cell.length_c   1.000
_cell.angle_alpha   90.00
_cell.angle_beta   90.00
_cell.angle_gamma   90.00
#
_symmetry.space_group_name_H-M   'P 1'
#
loop_
_entity.id
_entity.type
_entity.pdbx_description
1 polymer ?
#
loop_
_entity_poly.entity_id
_entity_poly.type
_entity_poly.pdbx_seq_one_letter_code
_entity_poly.pdbx_strand_id
1 'polypeptide(L)'
;MGELQLAFRFTCLSLANIIYLYGHPLLPKMHYLHPFTVNQVDSLRYQAMNIVAVRLGRAEPPLHKEVVEYMLDVDSHMWSMRRSKANFFRIVSLFSGVISMSKWLGEICKWKNPITTILVHLLFCILICYPELILPTMFLYMFLIGIWNYRSRPRQP
;
A
#
# COMPACT_ATOMS: atom_id res chain seq x y z
N MET A 1 -3.93 24.86 -16.24
CA MET A 1 -3.21 23.57 -16.11
C MET A 1 -3.40 22.85 -17.42
N GLY A 2 -2.33 22.71 -18.22
CA GLY A 2 -2.39 22.03 -19.52
C GLY A 2 -2.22 20.53 -19.34
N GLU A 3 -2.96 19.73 -20.10
CA GLU A 3 -2.78 18.28 -20.15
C GLU A 3 -1.73 17.93 -21.22
N LEU A 4 -0.73 17.13 -20.84
CA LEU A 4 0.26 16.61 -21.77
C LEU A 4 -0.14 15.18 -22.17
N GLN A 5 -0.55 14.99 -23.42
CA GLN A 5 -0.86 13.67 -23.97
C GLN A 5 0.31 13.20 -24.84
N LEU A 6 0.99 12.15 -24.41
CA LEU A 6 2.13 11.55 -25.10
C LEU A 6 1.74 10.17 -25.62
N ALA A 7 1.96 9.94 -26.92
CA ALA A 7 1.79 8.63 -27.54
C ALA A 7 3.16 8.10 -27.97
N PHE A 8 3.57 6.97 -27.41
CA PHE A 8 4.82 6.30 -27.79
C PHE A 8 4.52 5.20 -28.79
N ARG A 9 5.14 5.27 -29.98
CA ARG A 9 5.11 4.19 -30.97
C ARG A 9 6.46 3.47 -30.97
N PHE A 10 6.50 2.29 -30.36
CA PHE A 10 7.67 1.43 -30.40
C PHE A 10 7.74 0.75 -31.77
N THR A 11 8.73 1.14 -32.58
CA THR A 11 9.02 0.48 -33.85
C THR A 11 10.18 -0.49 -33.66
N CYS A 12 9.94 -1.75 -33.97
CA CYS A 12 10.90 -2.83 -33.75
C CYS A 12 11.50 -3.23 -35.10
N LEU A 13 12.81 -3.00 -35.29
CA LEU A 13 13.51 -3.38 -36.52
C LEU A 13 13.61 -4.91 -36.70
N SER A 14 13.62 -5.67 -35.59
CA SER A 14 13.63 -7.14 -35.60
C SER A 14 13.06 -7.70 -34.30
N LEU A 15 12.06 -8.59 -34.41
CA LEU A 15 11.45 -9.28 -33.27
C LEU A 15 12.44 -10.24 -32.58
N ALA A 16 13.33 -10.87 -33.36
CA ALA A 16 14.35 -11.76 -32.84
C ALA A 16 15.34 -11.05 -31.91
N ASN A 17 15.74 -9.81 -32.24
CA ASN A 17 16.65 -9.03 -31.39
C ASN A 17 15.99 -8.64 -30.05
N ILE A 18 14.68 -8.41 -30.07
CA ILE A 18 13.91 -8.10 -28.85
C ILE A 18 13.82 -9.31 -27.94
N ILE A 19 13.47 -10.48 -28.48
CA ILE A 19 13.46 -11.73 -27.70
C ILE A 19 14.85 -12.01 -27.11
N TYR A 20 15.90 -11.81 -27.91
CA TYR A 20 17.28 -11.98 -27.45
C TYR A 20 17.61 -11.03 -26.28
N LEU A 21 17.22 -9.75 -26.37
CA LEU A 21 17.44 -8.77 -25.31
C LEU A 21 16.66 -9.09 -24.03
N TYR A 22 15.41 -9.54 -24.14
CA TYR A 22 14.61 -9.97 -22.98
C TYR A 22 15.14 -11.24 -22.31
N GLY A 23 15.85 -12.09 -23.07
CA GLY A 23 16.51 -13.28 -22.54
C GLY A 23 17.78 -12.98 -21.73
N HIS A 24 18.34 -11.77 -21.83
CA HIS A 24 19.51 -11.38 -21.04
C HIS A 24 19.13 -10.88 -19.64
N PRO A 25 19.91 -11.22 -18.60
CA PRO A 25 19.68 -10.70 -17.27
C PRO A 25 19.81 -9.18 -17.27
N LEU A 26 18.83 -8.51 -16.68
CA LEU A 26 18.73 -7.04 -16.59
C LEU A 26 19.93 -6.40 -15.90
N LEU A 27 20.63 -7.16 -15.04
CA LEU A 27 21.77 -6.71 -14.28
C LEU A 27 22.97 -7.64 -14.52
N PRO A 28 24.21 -7.13 -14.46
CA PRO A 28 25.40 -7.96 -14.44
C PRO A 28 25.33 -8.99 -13.30
N LYS A 29 25.82 -10.22 -13.53
CA LYS A 29 25.78 -11.33 -12.58
C LYS A 29 26.30 -10.97 -11.17
N MET A 30 27.24 -10.01 -11.08
CA MET A 30 27.79 -9.50 -9.82
C MET A 30 26.73 -8.93 -8.86
N HIS A 31 25.71 -8.24 -9.37
CA HIS A 31 24.70 -7.56 -8.54
C HIS A 31 23.63 -8.51 -7.97
N TYR A 32 23.61 -9.76 -8.42
CA TYR A 32 22.80 -10.81 -7.80
C TYR A 32 23.47 -11.40 -6.55
N LEU A 33 24.80 -11.32 -6.47
CA LEU A 33 25.57 -11.72 -5.29
C LEU A 33 25.74 -10.55 -4.31
N HIS A 34 25.89 -9.33 -4.84
CA HIS A 34 26.05 -8.10 -4.06
C HIS A 34 24.96 -7.09 -4.45
N PRO A 35 23.82 -7.06 -3.74
CA PRO A 35 22.72 -6.15 -4.09
C PRO A 35 23.15 -4.69 -3.89
N PHE A 36 22.65 -3.81 -4.76
CA PHE A 36 22.84 -2.37 -4.59
C PHE A 36 22.14 -1.87 -3.32
N THR A 37 22.77 -0.92 -2.64
CA THR A 37 22.10 -0.16 -1.58
C THR A 37 21.03 0.75 -2.17
N VAL A 38 19.98 1.07 -1.40
CA VAL A 38 18.88 1.94 -1.85
C VAL A 38 19.40 3.25 -2.44
N ASN A 39 20.37 3.88 -1.76
CA ASN A 39 21.00 5.13 -2.20
C ASN A 39 21.72 5.01 -3.55
N GLN A 40 22.38 3.87 -3.81
CA GLN A 40 23.05 3.63 -5.10
C GLN A 40 22.03 3.42 -6.22
N VAL A 41 20.93 2.72 -5.95
CA VAL A 41 19.83 2.56 -6.91
C VAL A 41 19.20 3.91 -7.24
N ASP A 42 18.95 4.75 -6.25
CA ASP A 42 18.40 6.09 -6.46
C ASP A 42 19.34 6.99 -7.27
N SER A 43 20.64 6.92 -6.99
CA SER A 43 21.66 7.62 -7.79
C SER A 43 21.68 7.13 -9.25
N LEU A 44 21.64 5.82 -9.49
CA LEU A 44 21.60 5.23 -10.83
C LEU A 44 20.31 5.63 -11.58
N ARG A 45 19.17 5.66 -10.89
CA ARG A 45 17.90 6.15 -11.46
C ARG A 45 17.99 7.61 -11.89
N TYR A 46 18.59 8.46 -11.07
CA TYR A 46 18.80 9.86 -11.40
C TYR A 46 19.70 10.04 -12.64
N GLN A 47 20.78 9.26 -12.75
CA GLN A 47 21.65 9.28 -13.93
C GLN A 47 20.91 8.79 -15.18
N ALA A 48 20.18 7.68 -15.10
CA ALA A 48 19.37 7.17 -16.20
C ALA A 48 18.32 8.20 -16.68
N MET A 49 17.68 8.89 -15.74
CA MET A 49 16.75 9.98 -16.04
C MET A 49 17.41 11.13 -16.79
N ASN A 50 18.58 11.60 -16.35
CA ASN A 50 19.29 12.66 -17.07
C ASN A 50 19.61 12.25 -18.50
N ILE A 51 20.00 11.00 -18.73
CA ILE A 51 20.25 10.48 -20.09
C ILE A 51 18.97 10.50 -20.92
N VAL A 52 17.84 10.06 -20.34
CA VAL A 52 16.53 10.06 -21.02
C VAL A 52 16.08 11.49 -21.32
N ALA A 53 16.24 12.42 -20.38
CA ALA A 53 15.90 13.83 -20.55
C ALA A 53 16.72 14.48 -21.67
N VAL A 54 18.02 14.20 -21.75
CA VAL A 54 18.89 14.68 -22.84
C VAL A 54 18.47 14.11 -24.20
N ARG A 55 18.05 12.83 -24.24
CA ARG A 55 17.57 12.19 -25.47
C ARG A 55 16.22 12.75 -25.92
N LEU A 56 15.28 12.94 -25.00
CA LEU A 56 13.95 13.48 -25.28
C LEU A 56 13.98 14.99 -25.58
N GLY A 57 14.96 15.74 -25.07
CA GLY A 57 15.19 17.13 -25.46
C GLY A 57 15.65 17.28 -26.92
N ARG A 58 16.13 16.21 -27.56
CA ARG A 58 16.48 16.15 -28.99
C ARG A 58 15.37 15.53 -29.85
N ALA A 59 14.27 15.10 -29.26
CA ALA A 59 13.12 14.58 -30.00
C ALA A 59 12.29 15.75 -30.58
N GLU A 60 11.49 15.46 -31.59
CA GLU A 60 10.48 16.40 -32.11
C GLU A 60 9.08 15.92 -31.66
N PRO A 61 8.34 16.68 -30.82
CA PRO A 61 8.70 17.95 -30.16
C PRO A 61 9.69 17.78 -28.98
N PRO A 62 10.53 18.79 -28.69
CA PRO A 62 11.51 18.71 -27.61
C PRO A 62 10.82 18.70 -26.25
N LEU A 63 11.08 17.68 -25.44
CA LEU A 63 10.59 17.60 -24.07
C LEU A 63 11.63 18.17 -23.11
N HIS A 64 11.22 19.16 -22.32
CA HIS A 64 12.05 19.75 -21.28
C HIS A 64 12.34 18.75 -20.16
N LYS A 65 13.49 18.89 -19.52
CA LYS A 65 13.91 18.04 -18.40
C LYS A 65 12.86 17.98 -17.28
N GLU A 66 12.21 19.09 -16.98
CA GLU A 66 11.14 19.19 -15.97
C GLU A 66 9.98 18.24 -16.26
N VAL A 67 9.58 18.13 -17.53
CA VAL A 67 8.51 17.24 -17.97
C VAL A 67 8.93 15.78 -17.83
N VAL A 68 10.18 15.48 -18.18
CA VAL A 68 10.73 14.12 -18.07
C VAL A 68 10.91 13.69 -16.61
N GLU A 69 11.35 14.61 -15.75
CA GLU A 69 11.49 14.41 -14.30
C GLU A 69 10.13 14.20 -13.64
N TYR A 70 9.11 14.97 -14.07
CA TYR A 70 7.72 14.77 -13.67
C TYR A 70 7.15 13.42 -14.16
N MET A 71 7.39 13.04 -15.42
CA MET A 71 6.90 11.78 -15.99
C MET A 71 7.53 10.54 -15.34
N LEU A 72 8.82 10.62 -15.01
CA LEU A 72 9.58 9.52 -14.44
C LEU A 72 9.54 9.51 -12.90
N ASP A 73 8.77 10.43 -12.31
CA ASP A 73 8.42 10.52 -10.88
C ASP A 73 9.62 10.18 -9.98
N VAL A 74 10.69 10.98 -10.11
CA VAL A 74 11.87 10.89 -9.22
C VAL A 74 11.57 11.38 -7.80
N ASP A 75 10.33 11.80 -7.54
CA ASP A 75 9.83 12.09 -6.20
C ASP A 75 9.21 10.87 -5.52
N SER A 76 9.88 9.72 -5.59
CA SER A 76 9.66 8.62 -4.65
C SER A 76 9.89 9.01 -3.16
N HIS A 77 10.35 10.24 -2.90
CA HIS A 77 10.47 10.85 -1.58
C HIS A 77 9.55 12.09 -1.38
N MET A 78 8.58 12.38 -2.25
CA MET A 78 7.48 13.25 -1.85
C MET A 78 6.44 12.42 -1.11
N TRP A 79 6.41 12.59 0.21
CA TRP A 79 5.24 12.23 1.01
C TRP A 79 4.00 12.86 0.35
N SER A 80 3.26 12.06 -0.42
CA SER A 80 2.02 12.54 -1.03
C SER A 80 0.95 12.64 0.05
N MET A 81 0.51 13.88 0.33
CA MET A 81 -0.59 14.16 1.26
C MET A 81 -1.84 13.32 0.94
N ARG A 82 -2.07 13.02 -0.35
CA ARG A 82 -3.19 12.18 -0.80
C ARG A 82 -3.01 10.71 -0.37
N ARG A 83 -1.79 10.17 -0.53
CA ARG A 83 -1.45 8.79 -0.14
C ARG A 83 -1.45 8.62 1.38
N SER A 84 -0.92 9.58 2.13
CA SER A 84 -0.94 9.54 3.61
C SER A 84 -2.36 9.67 4.16
N LYS A 85 -3.19 10.55 3.58
CA LYS A 85 -4.59 10.69 3.98
C LYS A 85 -5.39 9.42 3.71
N ALA A 86 -5.18 8.77 2.57
CA ALA A 86 -5.81 7.47 2.27
C ALA A 86 -5.35 6.37 3.23
N ASN A 87 -4.04 6.30 3.53
CA ASN A 87 -3.53 5.33 4.51
C ASN A 87 -4.05 5.62 5.93
N PHE A 88 -4.13 6.91 6.31
CA PHE A 88 -4.71 7.33 7.59
C PHE A 88 -6.18 6.94 7.69
N PHE A 89 -6.99 7.17 6.65
CA PHE A 89 -8.38 6.75 6.66
C PHE A 89 -8.54 5.23 6.75
N ARG A 90 -7.68 4.45 6.10
CA ARG A 90 -7.67 2.99 6.25
C ARG A 90 -7.35 2.56 7.68
N ILE A 91 -6.37 3.22 8.32
CA ILE A 91 -6.02 2.95 9.72
C ILE A 91 -7.20 3.33 10.62
N VAL A 92 -7.79 4.51 10.43
CA VAL A 92 -8.96 4.97 11.19
C VAL A 92 -10.16 4.05 10.99
N SER A 93 -10.40 3.51 9.79
CA SER A 93 -11.50 2.57 9.54
C SER A 93 -11.27 1.20 10.19
N LEU A 94 -10.02 0.80 10.45
CA LEU A 94 -9.73 -0.38 11.27
C LEU A 94 -10.02 -0.09 12.75
N PHE A 95 -9.66 1.12 13.23
CA PHE A 95 -9.86 1.51 14.62
C PHE A 95 -11.28 1.95 14.96
N SER A 96 -12.14 2.23 13.98
CA SER A 96 -13.52 2.68 14.24
C SER A 96 -14.32 1.66 15.06
N GLY A 97 -14.07 0.36 14.89
CA GLY A 97 -14.66 -0.69 15.71
C GLY A 97 -14.21 -0.61 17.18
N VAL A 98 -12.92 -0.40 17.42
CA VAL A 98 -12.35 -0.25 18.77
C VAL A 98 -12.86 1.03 19.46
N ILE A 99 -12.97 2.13 18.71
CA ILE A 99 -13.51 3.40 19.23
C ILE A 99 -14.98 3.23 19.63
N SER A 100 -15.79 2.55 18.82
CA SER A 100 -17.19 2.26 19.15
C SER A 100 -17.30 1.34 20.37
N MET A 101 -16.45 0.32 20.47
CA MET A 101 -16.39 -0.56 21.65
C MET A 101 -15.99 0.21 22.92
N SER A 102 -15.00 1.09 22.83
CA SER A 102 -14.55 1.94 23.95
C SER A 102 -15.66 2.87 24.44
N LYS A 103 -16.42 3.48 23.52
CA LYS A 103 -17.59 4.29 23.88
C LYS A 103 -18.66 3.45 24.59
N TRP A 104 -18.96 2.25 24.07
CA TRP A 104 -19.92 1.33 24.67
C TRP A 104 -19.50 0.87 26.07
N LEU A 105 -18.22 0.54 26.28
CA LEU A 105 -17.66 0.27 27.61
C LEU A 105 -17.79 1.47 28.54
N GLY A 106 -17.59 2.68 28.02
CA GLY A 106 -17.83 3.92 28.77
C GLY A 106 -19.30 4.09 29.19
N GLU A 107 -20.26 3.70 28.35
CA GLU A 107 -21.69 3.71 28.70
C GLU A 107 -22.05 2.66 29.77
N ILE A 108 -21.40 1.49 29.73
CA ILE A 108 -21.51 0.45 30.76
C ILE A 108 -20.95 0.96 32.09
N CYS A 109 -19.76 1.57 32.08
CA CYS A 109 -19.14 2.08 33.29
C CYS A 109 -19.95 3.21 33.94
N LYS A 110 -20.71 3.97 33.14
CA LYS A 110 -21.61 5.03 33.61
C LYS A 110 -22.98 4.52 34.06
N TRP A 111 -23.20 3.20 34.12
CA TRP A 111 -24.45 2.57 34.55
C TRP A 111 -25.70 3.10 33.83
N LYS A 112 -25.55 3.53 32.58
CA LYS A 112 -26.65 4.13 31.80
C LYS A 112 -27.80 3.14 31.60
N ASN A 113 -27.50 1.85 31.51
CA ASN A 113 -28.47 0.74 31.47
C ASN A 113 -28.06 -0.37 32.45
N PRO A 114 -28.60 -0.39 33.69
CA PRO A 114 -28.14 -1.28 34.77
C PRO A 114 -28.32 -2.78 34.46
N ILE A 115 -29.31 -3.13 33.64
CA ILE A 115 -29.52 -4.53 33.23
C ILE A 115 -28.37 -5.02 32.33
N THR A 116 -27.97 -4.19 31.36
CA THR A 116 -26.86 -4.54 30.46
C THR A 116 -25.51 -4.57 31.16
N THR A 117 -25.29 -3.71 32.15
CA THR A 117 -24.05 -3.73 32.93
C THR A 117 -23.95 -5.01 33.76
N ILE A 118 -25.01 -5.39 34.47
CA ILE A 118 -25.04 -6.64 35.26
C ILE A 118 -24.78 -7.85 34.37
N LEU A 119 -25.42 -7.92 33.19
CA LEU A 119 -25.21 -9.01 32.24
C LEU A 119 -23.74 -9.11 31.79
N VAL A 120 -23.10 -7.98 31.47
CA VAL A 120 -21.69 -7.93 31.05
C VAL A 120 -20.76 -8.38 32.19
N HIS A 121 -21.03 -7.97 33.43
CA HIS A 121 -20.21 -8.39 34.58
C HIS A 121 -20.38 -9.89 34.88
N LEU A 122 -21.60 -10.43 34.76
CA LEU A 122 -21.85 -11.88 34.86
C LEU A 122 -21.09 -12.66 33.79
N LEU A 123 -21.15 -12.21 32.53
CA LEU A 123 -20.44 -12.84 31.42
C LEU A 123 -18.92 -12.79 31.63
N PHE A 124 -18.39 -11.68 32.15
CA PHE A 124 -16.98 -11.53 32.50
C PHE A 124 -16.57 -12.48 33.64
N CYS A 125 -17.40 -12.64 34.68
CA CYS A 125 -17.18 -13.62 35.74
C CYS A 125 -17.12 -15.05 35.20
N ILE A 126 -18.04 -15.42 34.29
CA ILE A 126 -18.05 -16.75 33.66
C ILE A 126 -16.74 -16.98 32.87
N LEU A 127 -16.25 -15.97 32.16
CA LEU A 127 -15.00 -16.04 31.40
C LEU A 127 -13.77 -16.24 32.30
N ILE A 128 -13.76 -15.60 33.47
CA ILE A 128 -12.70 -15.79 34.49
C ILE A 128 -12.77 -17.20 35.09
N CYS A 129 -13.98 -17.72 35.33
CA CYS A 129 -14.17 -19.06 35.88
C CYS A 129 -13.81 -20.17 34.88
N TYR A 130 -13.88 -19.90 33.57
CA TYR A 130 -13.60 -20.87 32.51
C TYR A 130 -12.61 -20.32 31.46
N PRO A 131 -11.32 -20.16 31.82
CA PRO A 131 -10.31 -19.59 30.93
C PRO A 131 -10.04 -20.45 29.69
N GLU A 132 -10.30 -21.76 29.78
CA GLU A 132 -10.18 -22.71 28.66
C GLU A 132 -11.10 -22.36 27.48
N LEU A 133 -12.22 -21.65 27.69
CA LEU A 133 -13.11 -21.19 26.62
C LEU A 133 -12.62 -19.92 25.91
N ILE A 134 -11.63 -19.20 26.45
CA ILE A 134 -11.15 -17.94 25.87
C ILE A 134 -10.46 -18.19 24.53
N LEU A 135 -9.57 -19.17 24.47
CA LEU A 135 -8.81 -19.49 23.26
C LEU A 135 -9.72 -19.95 22.10
N PRO A 136 -10.63 -20.93 22.27
CA PRO A 136 -11.54 -21.38 21.22
C PRO A 136 -12.43 -20.26 20.68
N THR A 137 -12.98 -19.43 21.57
CA THR A 137 -13.89 -18.33 21.19
C THR A 137 -13.17 -17.24 20.41
N MET A 138 -11.96 -16.87 20.82
CA MET A 138 -11.12 -15.92 20.10
C MET A 138 -10.75 -16.41 18.70
N PHE A 139 -10.39 -17.68 18.55
CA PHE A 139 -10.09 -18.29 17.25
C PHE A 139 -11.32 -18.29 16.33
N LEU A 140 -12.47 -18.72 16.83
CA LEU A 140 -13.73 -18.72 16.08
C LEU A 140 -14.11 -17.30 15.63
N TYR A 141 -13.97 -16.32 16.52
CA TYR A 141 -14.32 -14.93 16.24
C TYR A 141 -13.40 -14.32 15.17
N MET A 142 -12.08 -14.53 15.28
CA MET A 142 -11.11 -14.11 14.26
C MET A 142 -11.37 -14.75 12.90
N PHE A 143 -11.72 -16.04 12.88
CA PHE A 143 -12.05 -16.77 11.64
C PHE A 143 -13.32 -16.21 10.96
N LEU A 144 -14.39 -15.98 11.72
CA LEU A 144 -15.64 -15.40 11.21
C LEU A 144 -15.43 -13.97 10.69
N ILE A 145 -14.66 -13.15 11.40
CA ILE A 145 -14.28 -11.81 10.93
C ILE A 145 -13.48 -11.90 9.64
N GLY A 146 -12.53 -12.83 9.55
CA GLY A 146 -11.73 -13.07 8.35
C GLY A 146 -12.61 -13.41 7.14
N ILE A 147 -13.57 -14.31 7.30
CA ILE A 147 -14.53 -14.68 6.24
C ILE A 147 -15.41 -13.49 5.86
N TRP A 148 -15.93 -12.75 6.83
CA TRP A 148 -16.80 -11.60 6.59
C TRP A 148 -16.07 -10.46 5.86
N ASN A 149 -14.83 -10.17 6.25
CA ASN A 149 -13.98 -9.20 5.59
C ASN A 149 -13.53 -9.67 4.20
N TYR A 150 -13.28 -10.96 4.01
CA TYR A 150 -13.00 -11.53 2.70
C TYR A 150 -14.17 -11.35 1.73
N ARG A 151 -15.41 -11.54 2.22
CA ARG A 151 -16.63 -11.33 1.43
C ARG A 151 -16.87 -9.86 1.09
N SER A 152 -16.52 -8.95 2.00
CA SER A 152 -16.69 -7.50 1.84
C SER A 152 -15.52 -6.83 1.11
N ARG A 153 -14.54 -7.61 0.61
CA ARG A 153 -13.38 -7.09 -0.12
C ARG A 153 -13.86 -6.41 -1.40
N PRO A 154 -13.54 -5.12 -1.62
CA PRO A 154 -13.88 -4.44 -2.87
C PRO A 154 -13.25 -5.21 -4.04
N ARG A 155 -14.10 -5.68 -4.97
CA ARG A 155 -13.71 -6.54 -6.10
C ARG A 155 -13.28 -5.75 -7.33
N GLN A 156 -13.40 -4.42 -7.30
CA GLN A 156 -13.00 -3.53 -8.38
C GLN A 156 -12.08 -2.43 -7.85
N PRO A 157 -11.12 -1.98 -8.68
CA PRO A 157 -10.09 -1.02 -8.31
C PRO A 157 -10.63 0.37 -7.94
#